data_AF-A0A7J2LTK2-F1
#
_entry.id   AF-A0A7J2LTK2-F1
#
_cell.length_a   1.000
_cell.length_b   1.000
_cell.length_c   1.000
_cell.angle_alpha   90.00
_cell.angle_beta   90.00
_cell.angle_gamma   90.00
#
_symmetry.space_group_name_H-M   'P 1'
#
loop_
_entity.id
_entity.type
_entity.pdbx_description
1 polymer ?
#
loop_
_entity_poly.entity_id
_entity_poly.type
_entity_poly.pdbx_seq_one_letter_code
_entity_poly.pdbx_strand_id
1 'polypeptide(L)'
;MINEITVRSEERINDKTYVCAECLMLLTLRGALRDCFILKTESDESITCDICGDEALFVVIPIERGIWVCDECLNARGKRDVWGDFRVLKEDNEASCDICLRKRAKLISPLIGGGRKIAMLEEGKEQ
;
A
#
# COMPACT_ATOMS: atom_id res chain seq x y z
N MET A 1 33.28 -20.00 6.88
CA MET A 1 33.17 -19.25 5.62
C MET A 1 31.76 -19.42 5.10
N ILE A 2 30.91 -18.41 5.25
CA ILE A 2 29.58 -18.36 4.63
C ILE A 2 29.79 -17.56 3.35
N ASN A 3 30.06 -18.25 2.24
CA ASN A 3 30.55 -17.59 1.01
C ASN A 3 29.46 -17.28 -0.01
N GLU A 4 28.19 -17.44 0.34
CA GLU A 4 27.09 -17.09 -0.54
C GLU A 4 25.84 -16.73 0.26
N ILE A 5 25.51 -15.43 0.30
CA ILE A 5 24.20 -14.96 0.73
C ILE A 5 23.37 -14.84 -0.55
N THR A 6 22.61 -15.89 -0.86
CA THR A 6 21.64 -15.84 -1.95
C THR A 6 20.44 -15.04 -1.47
N VAL A 7 20.31 -13.78 -1.90
CA VAL A 7 19.08 -13.01 -1.69
C VAL A 7 18.02 -13.63 -2.59
N ARG A 8 17.11 -14.43 -2.02
CA ARG A 8 15.91 -14.88 -2.74
C ARG A 8 15.10 -13.64 -3.15
N SER A 9 14.56 -13.65 -4.37
CA SER A 9 13.69 -12.57 -4.86
C SER A 9 12.58 -12.29 -3.85
N GLU A 10 12.52 -11.05 -3.35
CA GLU A 10 11.51 -10.61 -2.38
C GLU A 10 10.11 -10.78 -2.98
N GLU A 11 9.27 -11.65 -2.41
CA GLU A 11 7.84 -11.70 -2.73
C GLU A 11 7.21 -10.39 -2.26
N ARG A 12 6.81 -9.54 -3.22
CA ARG A 12 6.16 -8.25 -2.95
C ARG A 12 4.65 -8.39 -2.99
N ILE A 13 4.00 -7.53 -2.21
CA ILE A 13 2.56 -7.32 -2.32
C ILE A 13 2.27 -6.55 -3.62
N ASN A 14 1.49 -7.15 -4.52
CA ASN A 14 1.18 -6.59 -5.84
C ASN A 14 -0.26 -6.08 -5.97
N ASP A 15 -1.11 -6.33 -4.97
CA ASP A 15 -2.47 -5.78 -4.91
C ASP A 15 -2.78 -5.33 -3.48
N LYS A 16 -3.86 -4.57 -3.29
CA LYS A 16 -4.36 -4.23 -1.98
C LYS A 16 -4.59 -5.51 -1.15
N THR A 17 -4.13 -5.49 0.10
CA THR A 17 -4.30 -6.62 1.02
C THR A 17 -4.67 -6.12 2.41
N TYR A 18 -5.76 -6.62 2.97
CA TYR A 18 -6.14 -6.43 4.36
C TYR A 18 -5.41 -7.43 5.25
N VAL A 19 -4.78 -6.94 6.31
CA VAL A 19 -3.93 -7.76 7.18
C VAL A 19 -4.18 -7.47 8.66
N CYS A 20 -4.11 -8.53 9.48
CA CYS A 20 -4.03 -8.40 10.93
C CYS A 20 -2.63 -7.91 11.36
N ALA A 21 -2.47 -7.57 12.64
CA ALA A 21 -1.21 -7.06 13.17
C ALA A 21 -0.04 -8.07 13.01
N GLU A 22 -0.30 -9.36 13.24
CA GLU A 22 0.71 -10.41 13.13
C GLU A 22 1.16 -10.61 11.67
N CYS A 23 0.22 -10.65 10.74
CA CYS A 23 0.53 -10.76 9.32
C CYS A 23 1.29 -9.53 8.80
N LEU A 24 0.93 -8.32 9.25
CA LEU A 24 1.68 -7.11 8.92
C LEU A 24 3.13 -7.18 9.40
N MET A 25 3.36 -7.68 10.62
CA MET A 25 4.69 -7.86 11.17
C MET A 25 5.50 -8.87 10.33
N LEU A 26 4.91 -9.99 9.95
CA LEU A 26 5.57 -10.99 9.10
C LEU A 26 5.93 -10.43 7.71
N LEU A 27 5.02 -9.69 7.07
CA LEU A 27 5.29 -9.02 5.80
C LEU A 27 6.43 -7.99 5.93
N THR A 28 6.46 -7.25 7.05
CA THR A 28 7.54 -6.31 7.37
C THR A 28 8.89 -7.03 7.47
N LEU A 29 8.95 -8.12 8.24
CA LEU A 29 10.17 -8.92 8.43
C LEU A 29 10.67 -9.55 7.13
N ARG A 30 9.78 -9.86 6.20
CA ARG A 30 10.12 -10.40 4.86
C ARG A 30 10.50 -9.33 3.84
N GLY A 31 10.37 -8.04 4.16
CA GLY A 31 10.57 -6.95 3.20
C GLY A 31 9.48 -6.84 2.13
N ALA A 32 8.34 -7.54 2.30
CA ALA A 32 7.27 -7.62 1.31
C ALA A 32 6.47 -6.31 1.12
N LEU A 33 6.57 -5.40 2.10
CA LEU A 33 5.85 -4.12 2.14
C LEU A 33 6.60 -2.97 1.45
N ARG A 34 7.67 -3.29 0.71
CA ARG A 34 8.44 -2.28 -0.02
C ARG A 34 7.52 -1.54 -0.99
N ASP A 35 7.60 -0.21 -0.97
CA ASP A 35 6.81 0.70 -1.82
C ASP A 35 5.28 0.50 -1.66
N CYS A 36 4.83 0.20 -0.44
CA CYS A 36 3.42 0.16 -0.06
C CYS A 36 3.04 1.28 0.92
N PHE A 37 1.80 1.73 0.85
CA PHE A 37 1.13 2.38 1.97
C PHE A 37 0.68 1.33 2.98
N ILE A 38 0.80 1.67 4.26
CA ILE A 38 0.29 0.86 5.36
C ILE A 38 -0.66 1.75 6.15
N LEU A 39 -1.95 1.45 6.08
CA LEU A 39 -3.01 2.29 6.65
C LEU A 39 -3.81 1.48 7.65
N LYS A 40 -4.17 2.09 8.79
CA LYS A 40 -5.13 1.49 9.71
C LYS A 40 -6.53 1.55 9.09
N THR A 41 -7.29 0.46 9.21
CA THR A 41 -8.69 0.41 8.78
C THR A 41 -9.59 1.13 9.78
N GLU A 42 -10.69 1.71 9.29
CA GLU A 42 -11.67 2.49 10.05
C GLU A 42 -13.08 2.10 9.58
N SER A 43 -13.41 0.81 9.65
CA SER A 43 -14.72 0.29 9.23
C SER A 43 -15.58 -0.08 10.43
N ASP A 44 -16.89 0.08 10.27
CA ASP A 44 -17.90 -0.39 11.23
C ASP A 44 -18.15 -1.91 11.10
N GLU A 45 -17.70 -2.50 9.98
CA GLU A 45 -17.80 -3.93 9.69
C GLU A 45 -16.44 -4.61 9.93
N SER A 46 -16.47 -5.86 10.40
CA SER A 46 -15.24 -6.64 10.52
C SER A 46 -14.68 -6.97 9.14
N ILE A 47 -13.39 -6.68 8.95
CA ILE A 47 -12.67 -6.98 7.72
C ILE A 47 -11.84 -8.24 7.98
N THR A 48 -11.93 -9.22 7.10
CA THR A 48 -11.14 -10.44 7.20
C THR A 48 -9.72 -10.21 6.67
N CYS A 49 -8.73 -10.75 7.37
CA CYS A 49 -7.34 -10.78 6.94
C CYS A 49 -7.20 -11.72 5.74
N ASP A 50 -6.67 -11.20 4.64
CA ASP A 50 -6.51 -11.93 3.39
C ASP A 50 -5.47 -13.07 3.48
N ILE A 51 -4.67 -13.09 4.55
CA ILE A 51 -3.59 -14.08 4.75
C ILE A 51 -4.01 -15.20 5.71
N CYS A 52 -4.57 -14.85 6.88
CA CYS A 52 -4.86 -15.83 7.93
C CYS A 52 -6.35 -16.01 8.25
N GLY A 53 -7.23 -15.12 7.77
CA GLY A 53 -8.66 -15.18 8.06
C GLY A 53 -9.10 -14.54 9.38
N ASP A 54 -8.17 -14.06 10.22
CA ASP A 54 -8.52 -13.30 11.43
C ASP A 54 -8.99 -11.87 11.10
N GLU A 55 -9.35 -11.08 12.11
CA GLU A 55 -9.72 -9.68 11.91
C GLU A 55 -8.52 -8.83 11.42
N ALA A 56 -8.71 -8.13 10.31
CA ALA A 56 -7.74 -7.21 9.75
C ALA A 56 -7.83 -5.83 10.40
N LEU A 57 -6.67 -5.30 10.78
CA LEU A 57 -6.52 -3.98 11.39
C LEU A 57 -5.88 -2.97 10.44
N PHE A 58 -5.30 -3.46 9.36
CA PHE A 58 -4.55 -2.65 8.41
C PHE A 58 -4.91 -3.04 6.98
N VAL A 59 -4.72 -2.08 6.09
CA VAL A 59 -4.71 -2.29 4.65
C VAL A 59 -3.35 -1.87 4.10
N VAL A 60 -2.73 -2.78 3.37
CA VAL A 60 -1.48 -2.57 2.64
C VAL A 60 -1.85 -2.30 1.18
N ILE A 61 -1.33 -1.23 0.61
CA ILE A 61 -1.68 -0.79 -0.75
C ILE A 61 -0.41 -0.45 -1.51
N PRO A 62 -0.09 -1.14 -2.61
CA PRO A 62 1.03 -0.75 -3.48
C PRO A 62 0.90 0.71 -3.93
N ILE A 63 1.98 1.48 -3.82
CA ILE A 63 1.96 2.92 -4.14
C ILE A 63 1.51 3.16 -5.59
N GLU A 64 1.90 2.27 -6.50
CA GLU A 64 1.54 2.34 -7.93
C GLU A 64 0.04 2.14 -8.21
N ARG A 65 -0.66 1.35 -7.37
CA ARG A 65 -2.11 1.17 -7.46
C ARG A 65 -2.84 2.47 -7.11
N GLY A 66 -2.31 3.22 -6.14
CA GLY A 66 -3.01 4.32 -5.51
C GLY A 66 -4.07 3.86 -4.51
N ILE A 67 -4.70 4.82 -3.84
CA ILE A 67 -5.63 4.59 -2.74
C ILE A 67 -7.03 5.01 -3.20
N TRP A 68 -8.02 4.13 -3.10
CA TRP A 68 -9.41 4.52 -3.15
C TRP A 68 -9.81 5.07 -1.79
N VAL A 69 -10.14 6.37 -1.71
CA VAL A 69 -10.47 7.03 -0.45
C VAL A 69 -11.74 7.85 -0.60
N CYS A 70 -12.65 7.77 0.38
CA CYS A 70 -13.82 8.64 0.45
C CYS A 70 -13.44 10.01 1.05
N ASP A 71 -14.28 11.02 0.82
CA ASP A 71 -14.01 12.39 1.30
C ASP A 71 -13.88 12.46 2.83
N GLU A 72 -14.60 11.63 3.59
CA GLU A 72 -14.52 11.60 5.05
C GLU A 72 -13.16 11.10 5.55
N CYS A 73 -12.69 9.94 5.07
CA CYS A 73 -11.38 9.41 5.42
C CYS A 73 -10.23 10.31 4.96
N LEU A 74 -10.39 10.95 3.79
CA LEU A 74 -9.41 11.90 3.26
C LEU A 74 -9.32 13.15 4.15
N ASN A 75 -10.46 13.75 4.49
CA ASN A 75 -10.52 14.94 5.34
C ASN A 75 -9.99 14.68 6.76
N ALA A 76 -10.28 13.50 7.33
CA ALA A 76 -9.80 13.12 8.66
C ALA A 76 -8.26 13.08 8.77
N ARG A 77 -7.56 12.80 7.67
CA ARG A 77 -6.09 12.72 7.60
C ARG A 77 -5.42 14.08 7.36
N GLY A 78 -6.19 15.08 6.94
CA GLY A 78 -5.72 16.44 6.70
C GLY A 78 -4.82 16.56 5.47
N LYS A 79 -4.08 17.67 5.37
CA LYS A 79 -3.32 18.08 4.18
C LYS A 79 -1.81 17.83 4.28
N ARG A 80 -1.38 16.76 4.96
CA ARG A 80 0.04 16.41 5.11
C ARG A 80 0.36 15.17 4.30
N ASP A 81 1.63 15.03 3.91
CA ASP A 81 2.15 13.85 3.19
C ASP A 81 1.31 13.54 1.92
N VAL A 82 1.11 12.26 1.61
CA VAL A 82 0.26 11.80 0.49
C VAL A 82 -1.18 12.34 0.54
N TRP A 83 -1.66 12.80 1.69
CA TRP A 83 -3.02 13.32 1.86
C TRP A 83 -3.14 14.81 1.50
N GLY A 84 -2.02 15.53 1.41
CA GLY A 84 -1.97 16.90 0.91
C GLY A 84 -1.57 16.99 -0.57
N ASP A 85 -0.64 16.14 -0.98
CA ASP A 85 0.00 16.20 -2.30
C ASP A 85 -0.31 14.94 -3.13
N PHE A 86 -1.50 14.92 -3.75
CA PHE A 86 -1.94 13.84 -4.62
C PHE A 86 -2.68 14.37 -5.86
N ARG A 87 -2.78 13.51 -6.87
CA ARG A 87 -3.69 13.69 -8.01
C ARG A 87 -4.85 12.73 -7.90
N VAL A 88 -6.04 13.20 -8.24
CA VAL A 88 -7.22 12.33 -8.42
C VAL A 88 -7.13 11.73 -9.82
N LEU A 89 -7.11 10.39 -9.89
CA LEU A 89 -7.05 9.64 -11.15
C LEU A 89 -8.44 9.27 -11.67
N LYS A 90 -9.36 8.94 -10.76
CA LYS A 90 -10.73 8.53 -11.07
C LYS A 90 -11.66 8.83 -9.90
N GLU A 91 -12.90 9.21 -10.20
CA GLU A 91 -13.99 9.24 -9.23
C GLU A 91 -15.04 8.20 -9.63
N ASP A 92 -15.50 7.41 -8.66
CA ASP A 92 -16.46 6.34 -8.92
C ASP A 92 -17.40 6.19 -7.72
N ASN A 93 -18.68 6.47 -7.93
CA ASN A 93 -19.68 6.43 -6.86
C ASN A 93 -19.91 5.01 -6.32
N GLU A 94 -19.64 3.99 -7.13
CA GLU A 94 -19.79 2.58 -6.75
C GLU A 94 -18.50 1.98 -6.18
N ALA A 95 -17.36 2.68 -6.30
CA ALA A 95 -16.12 2.25 -5.69
C ALA A 95 -16.16 2.41 -4.16
N SER A 96 -15.61 1.41 -3.48
CA SER A 96 -15.48 1.38 -2.02
C SER A 96 -14.14 1.99 -1.58
N CYS A 97 -14.18 2.73 -0.47
CA CYS A 97 -13.01 3.25 0.21
C CYS A 97 -12.16 2.09 0.74
N ASP A 98 -10.86 2.11 0.48
CA ASP A 98 -9.95 1.07 0.94
C ASP A 98 -9.80 1.05 2.47
N ILE A 99 -10.14 2.14 3.16
CA ILE A 99 -9.93 2.34 4.60
C ILE A 99 -11.17 1.96 5.41
N CYS A 100 -12.35 2.42 4.99
CA CYS A 100 -13.61 2.25 5.74
C CYS A 100 -14.68 1.44 5.01
N LEU A 101 -14.42 1.00 3.77
CA LEU A 101 -15.31 0.22 2.89
C LEU A 101 -16.57 0.95 2.38
N ARG A 102 -16.89 2.14 2.90
CA ARG A 102 -18.01 2.97 2.41
C ARG A 102 -17.83 3.31 0.93
N LYS A 103 -18.95 3.40 0.21
CA LYS A 103 -19.02 3.76 -1.22
C LYS A 103 -18.62 5.22 -1.47
N ARG A 104 -18.57 5.61 -2.75
CA ARG A 104 -18.21 6.95 -3.24
C ARG A 104 -16.78 7.32 -2.92
N ALA A 105 -15.86 6.46 -3.35
CA ALA A 105 -14.43 6.70 -3.24
C ALA A 105 -13.86 7.36 -4.50
N LYS A 106 -12.73 8.05 -4.32
CA LYS A 106 -11.91 8.61 -5.39
C LYS A 106 -10.56 7.89 -5.36
N LEU A 107 -10.06 7.53 -6.53
CA LEU A 107 -8.73 6.97 -6.67
C LEU A 107 -7.72 8.12 -6.64
N ILE A 108 -6.92 8.17 -5.59
CA ILE A 108 -5.83 9.12 -5.43
C ILE A 108 -4.49 8.44 -5.66
N SER A 109 -3.55 9.16 -6.24
CA SER A 109 -2.16 8.74 -6.40
C SER A 109 -1.25 9.87 -5.90
N PRO A 110 -0.26 9.58 -5.04
CA PRO A 110 0.65 10.60 -4.54
C PRO A 110 1.35 11.33 -5.69
N LEU A 111 1.51 12.64 -5.54
CA LEU A 111 2.45 13.39 -6.35
C LEU A 111 3.84 13.11 -5.77
N ILE A 112 4.44 11.99 -6.16
CA ILE A 112 5.82 11.67 -5.77
C ILE A 112 6.72 12.71 -6.43
N GLY A 113 7.06 13.77 -5.68
CA GLY A 113 8.06 14.76 -6.08
C GLY A 113 9.33 14.00 -6.47
N GLY A 114 9.84 14.28 -7.67
CA GLY A 114 10.87 13.47 -8.33
C GLY A 114 11.99 13.02 -7.38
N GLY A 115 12.15 11.71 -7.21
CA GLY A 115 13.24 11.19 -6.37
C GLY A 115 13.09 9.82 -5.76
N ARG A 116 12.50 8.84 -6.47
CA ARG A 116 13.01 7.45 -6.43
C ARG A 116 12.94 6.86 -7.83
N LYS A 117 13.81 7.35 -8.72
CA LYS A 117 14.49 6.37 -9.58
C LYS A 117 15.23 5.48 -8.60
N ILE A 118 14.62 4.37 -8.20
CA ILE A 118 15.42 3.21 -7.81
C ILE A 118 16.28 3.02 -9.05
N ALA A 119 17.56 3.37 -8.94
CA ALA A 119 18.52 2.99 -9.96
C ALA A 119 18.38 1.48 -10.07
N MET A 120 17.65 1.02 -11.09
CA MET A 120 17.98 -0.26 -11.69
C MET A 120 19.44 -0.06 -12.04
N LEU A 121 20.30 -0.78 -11.32
CA LEU A 121 21.66 -1.02 -11.78
C LEU A 121 21.46 -1.63 -13.17
N GLU A 122 21.52 -0.79 -14.20
CA GLU A 122 21.76 -1.28 -15.55
C GLU A 122 23.11 -1.97 -15.43
N GLU A 123 23.06 -3.30 -15.38
CA GLU A 123 24.24 -4.14 -15.49
C GLU A 123 25.03 -3.63 -16.70
N GLY A 124 26.23 -3.15 -16.41
CA GLY A 124 27.18 -2.74 -17.42
C GLY A 124 27.33 -3.86 -18.44
N LYS A 125 26.91 -3.60 -19.67
CA LYS A 125 27.43 -4.32 -20.82
C LYS A 125 28.72 -3.64 -21.25
N GLU A 126 29.82 -4.09 -20.64
CA GLU A 126 31.10 -4.18 -21.33
C GLU A 126 31.02 -5.33 -22.34
N GLN A 127 30.93 -4.97 -23.62
CA GLN A 127 31.70 -5.54 -24.74
C GLN A 127 31.31 -4.85 -26.05
#